data_AF-A0A2V5P289-F1
#
_entry.id   AF-A0A2V5P289-F1
#
_cell.length_a   1.000
_cell.length_b   1.000
_cell.length_c   1.000
_cell.angle_alpha   90.00
_cell.angle_beta   90.00
_cell.angle_gamma   90.00
#
_symmetry.space_group_name_H-M   'P 1'
#
loop_
_entity.id
_entity.type
_entity.pdbx_description
1 polymer ?
#
loop_
_entity_poly.entity_id
_entity_poly.type
_entity_poly.pdbx_seq_one_letter_code
_entity_poly.pdbx_strand_id
1 'polypeptide(L)' 'MITVMGATGNTGRKITEALLQAGEKVRALGRSESKLAELRRAGAEEFVGDSNDALGR' A
#
# COMPACT_ATOMS: atom_id res chain seq x y z
N MET A 1 6.51 10.46 4.54
CA MET A 1 6.23 9.07 4.09
C MET A 1 4.94 8.63 4.75
N ILE A 2 3.92 8.31 3.96
CA ILE A 2 2.57 7.95 4.42
C ILE A 2 2.40 6.44 4.23
N THR A 3 1.93 5.74 5.26
CA THR A 3 1.60 4.31 5.15
C THR A 3 0.09 4.13 5.03
N VAL A 4 -0.35 3.45 3.98
CA VAL A 4 -1.75 3.07 3.79
C VAL A 4 -1.90 1.59 4.12
N MET A 5 -2.57 1.29 5.22
CA MET A 5 -2.95 -0.08 5.59
C MET A 5 -4.21 -0.50 4.85
N GLY A 6 -4.26 -1.76 4.40
CA GLY A 6 -5.36 -2.21 3.53
C GLY A 6 -5.34 -1.52 2.16
N ALA A 7 -4.16 -1.16 1.66
CA ALA A 7 -3.98 -0.41 0.42
C ALA A 7 -4.60 -1.11 -0.81
N THR A 8 -4.74 -2.43 -0.76
CA THR A 8 -5.35 -3.22 -1.84
C THR A 8 -6.88 -3.29 -1.78
N GLY A 9 -7.51 -2.64 -0.79
CA GLY A 9 -8.97 -2.54 -0.65
C GLY A 9 -9.57 -1.39 -1.47
N ASN A 10 -10.90 -1.34 -1.58
CA ASN A 10 -11.59 -0.36 -2.43
C ASN A 10 -11.27 1.11 -2.08
N THR A 11 -11.16 1.43 -0.79
CA THR A 11 -10.84 2.79 -0.33
C THR A 11 -9.33 3.02 -0.30
N GLY A 12 -8.57 2.08 0.27
CA GLY A 12 -7.12 2.19 0.40
C GLY A 12 -6.43 2.36 -0.96
N ARG A 13 -6.95 1.73 -2.01
CA ARG A 13 -6.39 1.86 -3.36
C ARG A 13 -6.51 3.28 -3.88
N LYS A 14 -7.73 3.85 -3.81
CA LYS A 14 -8.00 5.23 -4.26
C LYS A 14 -7.20 6.25 -3.47
N ILE A 15 -7.06 6.06 -2.16
CA ILE A 15 -6.23 6.92 -1.31
C ILE A 15 -4.76 6.83 -1.72
N THR A 16 -4.24 5.61 -1.93
CA THR A 16 -2.86 5.40 -2.37
C THR A 16 -2.59 6.09 -3.71
N GLU A 17 -3.46 5.89 -4.70
CA GLU A 17 -3.38 6.53 -6.01
C GLU A 17 -3.41 8.07 -5.90
N ALA A 18 -4.33 8.63 -5.12
CA ALA A 18 -4.45 10.07 -4.95
C ALA A 18 -3.22 10.69 -4.28
N LEU A 19 -2.65 10.04 -3.26
CA LEU A 19 -1.44 10.48 -2.59
C LEU A 19 -0.22 10.43 -3.53
N LEU A 20 -0.08 9.35 -4.30
CA LEU A 20 0.99 9.24 -5.30
C LEU A 20 0.86 10.33 -6.38
N GLN A 21 -0.35 10.61 -6.86
CA GLN A 21 -0.60 11.71 -7.81
C GLN A 21 -0.27 13.09 -7.23
N ALA A 22 -0.44 13.27 -5.92
CA ALA A 22 -0.03 14.49 -5.21
C ALA A 22 1.49 14.59 -5.00
N GLY A 23 2.28 13.58 -5.43
CA GLY A 23 3.74 13.55 -5.27
C GLY A 23 4.20 13.07 -3.89
N GLU A 24 3.28 12.54 -3.07
CA GLU A 24 3.62 12.04 -1.74
C GLU A 24 4.32 10.67 -1.82
N LYS A 25 5.25 10.44 -0.89
CA LYS A 25 5.90 9.14 -0.75
C LYS A 25 5.01 8.18 0.04
N VAL A 26 4.45 7.17 -0.64
CA VAL A 26 3.50 6.22 -0.05
C VAL A 26 4.07 4.82 0.10
N ARG A 27 3.84 4.21 1.26
CA ARG A 27 4.01 2.77 1.52
C ARG A 27 2.64 2.09 1.54
N ALA A 28 2.42 1.14 0.64
CA ALA A 28 1.22 0.35 0.54
C ALA A 28 1.39 -0.96 1.34
N LEU A 29 0.58 -1.14 2.38
CA LEU A 29 0.56 -2.36 3.19
C LEU A 29 -0.68 -3.19 2.90
N GLY A 30 -0.48 -4.48 2.65
CA GLY A 30 -1.54 -5.43 2.43
C GLY A 30 -1.06 -6.88 2.40
N ARG A 31 -2.02 -7.81 2.35
CA ARG A 31 -1.75 -9.26 2.38
C ARG A 31 -1.61 -9.89 1.01
N SER A 32 -2.04 -9.18 -0.04
CA SER A 32 -2.06 -9.70 -1.42
C SER A 32 -0.93 -9.08 -2.20
N GLU A 33 0.12 -9.87 -2.42
CA GLU A 33 1.31 -9.47 -3.18
C GLU A 33 0.96 -9.07 -4.62
N SER A 34 0.07 -9.80 -5.29
CA SER A 34 -0.37 -9.48 -6.66
C SER A 34 -1.03 -8.11 -6.78
N LYS A 35 -1.87 -7.73 -5.81
CA LYS A 35 -2.52 -6.41 -5.77
C LYS A 35 -1.56 -5.30 -5.34
N LEU A 36 -0.58 -5.62 -4.49
CA LEU A 36 0.48 -4.67 -4.13
C LEU A 36 1.41 -4.38 -5.31
N ALA A 37 1.67 -5.37 -6.16
CA ALA A 37 2.47 -5.17 -7.36
C ALA A 37 1.87 -4.12 -8.32
N GLU A 38 0.53 -4.01 -8.39
CA GLU A 38 -0.14 -2.92 -9.13
C GLU A 38 0.18 -1.54 -8.55
N LEU A 39 0.12 -1.40 -7.23
CA LEU A 39 0.43 -0.16 -6.52
C LEU A 39 1.93 0.17 -6.57
N ARG A 40 2.81 -0.84 -6.56
CA ARG A 40 4.24 -0.65 -6.77
C ARG A 40 4.54 -0.11 -8.16
N ARG A 41 3.89 -0.65 -9.20
CA ARG A 41 4.00 -0.11 -10.57
C ARG A 41 3.52 1.33 -10.67
N ALA A 42 2.57 1.74 -9.84
CA ALA A 42 2.11 3.12 -9.72
C ALA A 42 3.07 4.04 -8.92
N GLY A 43 4.10 3.48 -8.27
CA GLY A 43 5.12 4.25 -7.54
C GLY A 43 5.07 4.11 -6.01
N ALA A 44 4.19 3.28 -5.45
CA ALA A 44 4.20 2.99 -4.02
C ALA A 44 5.38 2.06 -3.63
N GLU A 45 5.88 2.21 -2.41
CA GLU A 45 6.67 1.16 -1.77
C GLU A 45 5.72 0.05 -1.29
N GLU A 46 5.96 -1.20 -1.69
CA GLU A 46 5.14 -2.33 -1.22
C GLU A 46 5.63 -2.87 0.12
N PHE A 47 4.69 -3.23 0.99
CA PHE A 47 4.95 -3.97 2.23
C PHE A 47 3.91 -5.08 2.36
N VAL A 48 4.32 -6.31 2.07
CA VAL A 48 3.48 -7.50 2.26
C VAL A 48 3.49 -7.85 3.73
N GLY A 49 2.32 -7.85 4.36
CA GLY A 49 2.20 -8.16 5.79
C GLY A 49 0.76 -8.12 6.28
N ASP A 50 0.50 -8.79 7.40
CA ASP A 50 -0.77 -8.70 8.10
C ASP A 50 -0.69 -7.60 9.17
N SER A 51 -1.69 -6.71 9.21
CA SER A 51 -1.78 -5.64 10.21
C SER A 51 -1.87 -6.15 11.65
N ASN A 52 -2.32 -7.40 11.84
CA ASN A 52 -2.42 -8.05 13.14
C ASN A 52 -1.16 -8.83 13.53
N ASP A 53 -0.18 -8.97 12.63
CA ASP A 53 1.10 -9.59 12.95
C ASP A 53 2.09 -8.52 13.41
N ALA A 54 2.21 -8.36 14.73
CA ALA A 54 3.17 -7.44 15.34
C ALA A 54 4.64 -7.81 15.08
N LEU A 55 4.93 -9.06 14.66
CA LEU A 55 6.28 -9.54 14.38
C LEU A 55 6.65 -9.49 12.90
N GLY A 56 5.67 -9.28 12.01
CA GLY A 56 5.86 -9.02 10.58
C GLY A 56 6.77 -10.01 9.85
N ARG A 57 6.61 -11.31 10.11
CA ARG A 57 7.49 -12.36 9.58
C ARG A 57 7.07 -12.90 8.22
#